data_AF-A0A4Y2SWX5-F1
#
_entry.id   AF-A0A4Y2SWX5-F1
#
_cell.length_a   1.000
_cell.length_b   1.000
_cell.length_c   1.000
_cell.angle_alpha   90.00
_cell.angle_beta   90.00
_cell.angle_gamma   90.00
#
_symmetry.space_group_name_H-M   'P 1'
#
loop_
_entity.id
_entity.type
_entity.pdbx_description
1 polymer ?
#
loop_
_entity_poly.entity_id
_entity_poly.type
_entity_poly.pdbx_seq_one_letter_code
_entity_poly.pdbx_strand_id
1 'polypeptide(L)'
;MYWENAPDTGTTLVSQAMSRKRYFDIKKYLHFNDNTAIDSDRYYKVRPIYILLNEALQQFGVFAEHLSIDERMVRYFGRHGCKMYMKGKPVKFGYKLWILSSFDGYPFHIIPYQGAQKENGSENSSSRLDKAMKSKKEKKTLSQTVVENLLSVVETPAKHKIYMDNFFTSYDLLVSLRDKRFFATGTVRENRMAKCPLKSSKILGKMNRGTSDRKFDTKNEIAAVRWNAIELCH
;
A
#
# COMPACT_ATOMS: atom_id res chain seq x y z
N MET A 1 20.00 17.03 24.74
CA MET A 1 20.00 16.93 23.24
C MET A 1 21.36 16.39 22.83
N TYR A 2 21.49 15.55 21.79
CA TYR A 2 22.68 14.70 21.56
C TYR A 2 24.09 15.35 21.65
N TRP A 3 24.22 16.67 21.43
CA TRP A 3 25.47 17.45 21.53
C TRP A 3 25.58 18.33 22.78
N GLU A 4 24.73 18.13 23.77
CA GLU A 4 24.86 18.80 25.06
C GLU A 4 26.07 18.28 25.82
N ASN A 5 26.70 19.16 26.59
CA ASN A 5 27.86 18.82 27.41
C ASN A 5 27.47 18.21 28.77
N ALA A 6 26.18 18.23 29.13
CA ALA A 6 25.71 17.65 30.37
C ALA A 6 25.77 16.11 30.31
N PRO A 7 26.30 15.43 31.34
CA PRO A 7 26.55 13.98 31.30
C PRO A 7 25.31 13.12 31.07
N ASP A 8 24.14 13.59 31.50
CA ASP A 8 22.86 12.88 31.47
C ASP A 8 22.07 13.11 30.17
N THR A 9 22.38 14.16 29.40
CA THR A 9 21.66 14.51 28.16
C THR A 9 22.53 14.49 26.90
N GLY A 10 23.85 14.48 27.07
CA GLY A 10 24.84 14.33 26.01
C GLY A 10 24.93 12.88 25.52
N THR A 11 25.22 12.69 24.24
CA THR A 11 25.46 11.35 23.69
C THR A 11 26.83 11.32 23.03
N THR A 12 27.80 10.71 23.72
CA THR A 12 29.20 10.66 23.29
C THR A 12 29.35 10.06 21.88
N LEU A 13 28.63 8.99 21.57
CA LEU A 13 28.63 8.36 20.24
C LEU A 13 28.23 9.33 19.11
N VAL A 14 27.23 10.20 19.35
CA VAL A 14 26.74 11.15 18.34
C VAL A 14 27.67 12.35 18.23
N SER A 15 28.06 12.92 19.38
CA SER A 15 28.88 14.12 19.44
C SER A 15 30.31 13.91 18.90
N GLN A 16 30.88 12.72 19.10
CA GLN A 16 32.19 12.35 18.54
C GLN A 16 32.13 12.02 17.04
N ALA A 17 31.00 11.48 16.56
CA ALA A 17 30.87 11.10 15.15
C ALA A 17 30.79 12.32 14.21
N MET A 18 30.10 13.39 14.62
CA MET A 18 29.91 14.58 13.79
C MET A 18 29.57 15.79 14.66
N SER A 19 30.07 16.98 14.32
CA SER A 19 29.64 18.20 15.02
C SER A 19 28.18 18.57 14.73
N ARG A 20 27.53 19.22 15.70
CA ARG A 20 26.14 19.72 15.56
C ARG A 20 25.97 20.55 14.28
N LYS A 21 26.89 21.48 14.03
CA LYS A 21 26.86 22.37 12.86
C LYS A 21 26.90 21.56 11.56
N ARG A 22 27.85 20.63 11.44
CA ARG A 22 27.99 19.79 10.24
C ARG A 22 26.74 18.94 9.98
N TYR A 23 26.11 18.39 11.03
CA TYR A 23 24.87 17.64 10.90
C TYR A 23 23.73 18.48 10.32
N PHE A 24 23.52 19.69 10.84
CA PHE A 24 22.48 20.59 10.31
C PHE A 24 22.79 21.08 8.89
N ASP A 25 24.07 21.34 8.57
CA ASP A 25 24.47 21.71 7.22
C ASP A 25 24.17 20.58 6.21
N ILE A 26 24.60 19.34 6.51
CA ILE A 26 24.29 18.17 5.66
C ILE A 26 22.78 18.02 5.49
N LYS A 27 22.03 18.06 6.60
CA LYS A 27 20.56 17.90 6.57
C LYS A 27 19.87 18.98 5.72
N LYS A 28 20.38 20.22 5.71
CA LYS A 28 19.82 21.34 4.96
C LYS A 28 20.04 21.20 3.45
N TYR A 29 21.18 20.68 3.04
CA TYR A 29 21.60 20.58 1.64
C TYR A 29 21.51 19.16 1.06
N LEU A 30 20.86 18.23 1.77
CA LEU A 30 20.68 16.86 1.30
C LEU A 30 19.65 16.82 0.16
N HIS A 31 20.08 16.35 -1.01
CA HIS A 31 19.27 16.22 -2.21
C HIS A 31 19.56 14.88 -2.88
N PHE A 32 18.53 14.28 -3.50
CA PHE A 32 18.65 12.97 -4.16
C PHE A 32 18.29 13.00 -5.64
N ASN A 33 17.93 14.16 -6.17
CA ASN A 33 17.56 14.34 -7.57
C ASN A 33 17.87 15.78 -8.02
N ASP A 34 18.02 15.98 -9.33
CA ASP A 34 18.33 17.28 -9.93
C ASP A 34 17.09 18.19 -9.91
N ASN A 35 17.17 19.28 -9.15
CA ASN A 35 16.06 20.24 -9.03
C ASN A 35 15.81 21.04 -10.32
N THR A 36 16.68 20.96 -11.34
CA THR A 36 16.48 21.62 -12.64
C THR A 36 15.61 20.79 -13.60
N ALA A 37 15.43 19.50 -13.32
CA ALA A 37 14.71 18.55 -14.19
C ALA A 37 13.41 18.01 -13.55
N ILE A 38 12.79 18.79 -12.66
CA ILE A 38 11.56 18.40 -11.94
C ILE A 38 10.44 18.10 -12.93
N ASP A 39 9.82 16.93 -12.78
CA ASP A 39 8.67 16.48 -13.57
C ASP A 39 7.36 16.54 -12.76
N SER A 40 6.34 15.85 -13.26
CA SER A 40 5.01 15.78 -12.64
C SER A 40 4.91 14.80 -11.46
N ASP A 41 5.94 13.99 -11.19
CA ASP A 41 5.98 13.09 -10.03
C ASP A 41 6.09 13.90 -8.74
N ARG A 42 5.08 13.80 -7.88
CA ARG A 42 5.05 14.55 -6.62
C ARG A 42 6.09 14.07 -5.61
N TYR A 43 6.72 12.92 -5.87
CA TYR A 43 7.85 12.39 -5.10
C TYR A 43 9.18 12.47 -5.87
N TYR A 44 9.25 13.19 -6.99
CA TYR A 44 10.44 13.31 -7.85
C TYR A 44 11.75 13.47 -7.07
N LYS A 45 11.77 14.38 -6.09
CA LYS A 45 12.97 14.70 -5.27
C LYS A 45 13.53 13.55 -4.45
N VAL A 46 12.71 12.53 -4.17
CA VAL A 46 13.08 11.33 -3.40
C VAL A 46 12.87 10.05 -4.19
N ARG A 47 12.44 10.14 -5.46
CA ARG A 47 12.16 8.99 -6.32
C ARG A 47 13.36 8.05 -6.45
N PRO A 48 14.60 8.55 -6.63
CA PRO A 48 15.77 7.67 -6.70
C PRO A 48 15.96 6.81 -5.45
N ILE A 49 15.63 7.34 -4.26
CA ILE A 49 15.69 6.56 -3.01
C ILE A 49 14.65 5.44 -2.99
N TYR A 50 13.42 5.70 -3.44
CA TYR A 50 12.41 4.64 -3.53
C TYR A 50 12.77 3.57 -4.55
N ILE A 51 13.41 3.93 -5.66
CA ILE A 51 13.89 2.98 -6.67
C ILE A 51 14.96 2.07 -6.05
N LEU A 52 16.03 2.66 -5.51
CA LEU A 52 17.13 1.91 -4.88
C LEU A 52 16.65 1.05 -3.72
N LEU A 53 15.73 1.58 -2.89
CA LEU A 53 15.16 0.83 -1.79
C LEU A 53 14.37 -0.38 -2.28
N ASN A 54 13.49 -0.19 -3.26
CA ASN A 54 12.70 -1.30 -3.82
C ASN A 54 13.58 -2.34 -4.51
N GLU A 55 14.64 -1.93 -5.21
CA GLU A 55 15.63 -2.84 -5.81
C GLU A 55 16.32 -3.68 -4.73
N ALA A 56 16.82 -3.06 -3.66
CA ALA A 56 17.46 -3.77 -2.57
C ALA A 56 16.49 -4.72 -1.84
N LEU A 57 15.25 -4.29 -1.60
CA LEU A 57 14.22 -5.13 -0.96
C LEU A 57 13.87 -6.36 -1.81
N GLN A 58 13.85 -6.23 -3.14
CA GLN A 58 13.59 -7.35 -4.04
C GLN A 58 14.81 -8.25 -4.20
N GLN A 59 16.01 -7.69 -4.21
CA GLN A 59 17.26 -8.44 -4.35
C GLN A 59 17.53 -9.33 -3.12
N PHE A 60 17.30 -8.82 -1.92
CA PHE A 60 17.62 -9.52 -0.66
C PHE A 60 16.40 -10.18 0.00
N GLY A 61 15.19 -9.85 -0.44
CA GLY A 61 13.97 -10.43 0.06
C GLY A 61 13.65 -11.77 -0.59
N VAL A 62 13.32 -12.77 0.21
CA VAL A 62 12.77 -14.05 -0.29
C VAL A 62 11.25 -14.00 -0.17
N PHE A 63 10.52 -14.04 -1.30
CA PHE A 63 9.06 -14.03 -1.28
C PHE A 63 8.49 -15.22 -0.51
N ALA A 64 7.83 -14.94 0.61
CA ALA A 64 7.12 -15.94 1.40
C ALA A 64 5.85 -16.42 0.69
N GLU A 65 5.36 -17.61 1.06
CA GLU A 65 4.06 -18.11 0.57
C GLU A 65 2.93 -17.14 0.94
N HIS A 66 2.96 -16.54 2.13
CA HIS A 66 1.94 -15.61 2.60
C HIS A 66 2.42 -14.17 2.46
N LEU A 67 1.72 -13.39 1.63
CA LEU A 67 2.02 -11.98 1.36
C LEU A 67 0.84 -11.10 1.73
N SER A 68 1.09 -9.90 2.26
CA SER A 68 0.10 -8.92 2.67
C SER A 68 0.23 -7.63 1.86
N ILE A 69 -0.89 -7.04 1.48
CA ILE A 69 -0.96 -5.69 0.93
C ILE A 69 -1.73 -4.80 1.90
N ASP A 70 -1.06 -3.78 2.39
CA ASP A 70 -1.64 -2.80 3.30
C ASP A 70 -1.02 -1.40 3.10
N GLU A 71 -1.47 -0.44 3.89
CA GLU A 71 -0.92 0.89 3.96
C GLU A 71 -0.08 1.16 5.21
N ARG A 72 0.89 2.06 5.08
CA ARG A 72 1.65 2.61 6.20
C ARG A 72 1.66 4.13 6.17
N MET A 73 1.58 4.73 7.36
CA MET A 73 1.73 6.18 7.53
C MET A 73 3.14 6.53 8.00
N VAL A 74 3.78 7.45 7.29
CA VAL A 74 5.03 8.09 7.71
C VAL A 74 4.71 9.47 8.26
N ARG A 75 4.92 9.65 9.57
CA ARG A 75 4.53 10.87 10.30
C ARG A 75 5.20 12.11 9.71
N TYR A 76 4.40 13.11 9.38
CA TYR A 76 4.90 14.40 8.90
C TYR A 76 3.89 15.52 9.17
N PHE A 77 4.36 16.62 9.75
CA PHE A 77 3.50 17.76 10.13
C PHE A 77 3.68 18.98 9.23
N GLY A 78 4.73 19.03 8.40
CA GLY A 78 5.00 20.17 7.53
C GLY A 78 4.01 20.33 6.38
N ARG A 79 4.24 21.33 5.52
CA ARG A 79 3.39 21.62 4.38
C ARG A 79 3.87 20.84 3.16
N HIS A 80 3.07 19.88 2.70
CA HIS A 80 3.31 19.16 1.45
C HIS A 80 1.97 18.69 0.88
N GLY A 81 1.78 18.76 -0.44
CA GLY A 81 0.49 18.45 -1.04
C GLY A 81 0.11 16.96 -1.09
N CYS A 82 1.07 16.05 -0.84
CA CYS A 82 0.82 14.61 -0.66
C CYS A 82 0.55 14.22 0.81
N LYS A 83 0.58 15.19 1.75
CA LYS A 83 0.28 14.92 3.16
C LYS A 83 -1.19 14.54 3.29
N MET A 84 -1.44 13.41 3.94
CA MET A 84 -2.77 12.86 4.19
C MET A 84 -3.12 12.95 5.68
N TYR A 85 -4.43 13.09 5.95
CA TYR A 85 -5.02 12.85 7.26
C TYR A 85 -5.76 11.51 7.24
N MET A 86 -5.43 10.60 8.16
CA MET A 86 -6.11 9.31 8.32
C MET A 86 -6.70 9.20 9.73
N LYS A 87 -8.03 9.30 9.83
CA LYS A 87 -8.76 9.08 11.08
C LYS A 87 -8.61 7.63 11.52
N GLY A 88 -8.37 7.40 12.80
CA GLY A 88 -8.30 6.04 13.38
C GLY A 88 -6.92 5.37 13.33
N LYS A 89 -5.92 5.94 12.64
CA LYS A 89 -4.54 5.43 12.69
C LYS A 89 -3.74 6.14 13.79
N PRO A 90 -2.78 5.48 14.45
CA PRO A 90 -1.92 6.10 15.48
C PRO A 90 -1.17 7.33 14.95
N VAL A 91 -0.72 7.28 13.69
CA VAL A 91 -0.16 8.41 12.96
C VAL A 91 -1.24 9.01 12.07
N LYS A 92 -1.88 10.07 12.58
CA LYS A 92 -2.99 10.74 11.88
C LYS A 92 -2.55 11.59 10.69
N PHE A 93 -1.39 12.24 10.76
CA PHE A 93 -0.88 13.15 9.72
C PHE A 93 0.45 12.65 9.17
N GLY A 94 0.54 12.52 7.85
CA GLY A 94 1.75 12.00 7.23
C GLY A 94 1.62 11.65 5.77
N TYR A 95 2.64 10.98 5.24
CA TYR A 95 2.61 10.38 3.91
C TYR A 95 2.04 8.97 3.99
N LYS A 96 1.07 8.66 3.12
CA LYS A 96 0.54 7.31 2.95
C LYS A 96 1.43 6.54 1.98
N LEU A 97 1.87 5.36 2.37
CA LEU A 97 2.57 4.38 1.54
C LEU A 97 1.66 3.16 1.35
N TRP A 98 1.66 2.57 0.17
CA TRP A 98 1.15 1.22 -0.05
C TRP A 98 2.33 0.26 -0.09
N ILE A 99 2.20 -0.88 0.58
CA ILE A 99 3.30 -1.81 0.81
C ILE A 99 2.83 -3.22 0.50
N LEU A 100 3.60 -3.94 -0.30
CA LEU A 100 3.59 -5.40 -0.36
C LEU A 100 4.62 -5.91 0.64
N SER A 101 4.21 -6.77 1.56
CA SER A 101 5.10 -7.39 2.54
C SER A 101 4.85 -8.89 2.69
N SER A 102 5.78 -9.60 3.30
CA SER A 102 5.55 -10.94 3.84
C SER A 102 4.68 -10.89 5.10
N PHE A 103 4.26 -12.07 5.57
CA PHE A 103 3.51 -12.23 6.82
C PHE A 103 4.28 -11.80 8.08
N ASP A 104 5.62 -11.84 8.05
CA ASP A 104 6.50 -11.40 9.15
C ASP A 104 6.93 -9.92 9.05
N GLY A 105 6.44 -9.21 8.02
CA GLY A 105 6.58 -7.77 7.89
C GLY A 105 7.76 -7.29 7.05
N TYR A 106 8.49 -8.18 6.37
CA TYR A 106 9.50 -7.78 5.39
C TYR A 106 8.84 -7.14 4.15
N PRO A 107 9.16 -5.88 3.80
CA PRO A 107 8.57 -5.22 2.64
C PRO A 107 9.28 -5.64 1.34
N PHE A 108 8.53 -5.97 0.29
CA PHE A 108 9.06 -6.27 -1.05
C PHE A 108 8.90 -5.10 -2.01
N HIS A 109 7.82 -4.33 -1.87
CA HIS A 109 7.57 -3.20 -2.75
C HIS A 109 6.80 -2.09 -2.04
N ILE A 110 7.27 -0.86 -2.18
CA ILE A 110 6.73 0.33 -1.54
C ILE A 110 6.38 1.36 -2.60
N ILE A 111 5.12 1.80 -2.60
CA ILE A 111 4.61 2.82 -3.52
C ILE A 111 4.06 3.99 -2.70
N PRO A 112 4.66 5.20 -2.79
CA PRO A 112 4.13 6.37 -2.10
C PRO A 112 2.85 6.89 -2.78
N TYR A 113 1.80 7.13 -1.99
CA TYR A 113 0.55 7.68 -2.51
C TYR A 113 0.71 9.15 -2.88
N GLN A 114 0.32 9.48 -4.11
CA GLN A 114 0.48 10.82 -4.70
C GLN A 114 -0.77 11.71 -4.60
N GLY A 115 -1.81 11.31 -3.88
CA GLY A 115 -3.09 12.02 -3.90
C GLY A 115 -3.94 11.66 -5.13
N ALA A 116 -5.15 12.22 -5.19
CA ALA A 116 -6.01 12.05 -6.35
C ALA A 116 -5.46 12.87 -7.52
N GLN A 117 -5.07 12.22 -8.60
CA GLN A 117 -4.84 12.92 -9.87
C GLN A 117 -6.22 13.30 -10.43
N LYS A 118 -6.44 14.58 -10.68
CA LYS A 118 -7.60 14.99 -11.49
C LYS A 118 -7.31 14.51 -12.91
N GLU A 119 -8.23 13.74 -13.49
CA GLU A 119 -8.24 13.39 -14.92
C GLU A 119 -8.47 14.67 -15.76
N ASN A 120 -7.59 15.67 -15.63
CA ASN A 120 -7.55 16.79 -16.55
C ASN A 120 -6.66 16.34 -17.71
N GLY A 121 -7.23 15.59 -18.67
CA GLY A 121 -6.85 15.46 -20.09
C GLY A 121 -5.38 15.48 -20.53
N SER A 122 -4.42 15.37 -19.62
CA SER A 122 -3.00 15.35 -19.88
C SER A 122 -2.55 13.96 -19.54
N GLU A 123 -2.36 13.20 -20.61
CA GLU A 123 -1.54 12.01 -20.59
C GLU A 123 -0.21 12.33 -19.89
N ASN A 124 0.35 11.30 -19.26
CA ASN A 124 1.69 11.28 -18.64
C ASN A 124 1.71 11.64 -17.15
N SER A 125 1.26 10.70 -16.30
CA SER A 125 1.81 10.50 -14.94
C SER A 125 1.47 9.13 -14.32
N SER A 126 1.13 8.14 -15.15
CA SER A 126 1.54 6.78 -14.85
C SER A 126 2.84 6.53 -15.63
N SER A 127 3.75 5.81 -14.99
CA SER A 127 5.05 5.41 -15.50
C SER A 127 5.08 5.13 -17.00
N ARG A 128 6.23 5.39 -17.64
CA ARG A 128 6.58 5.00 -19.02
C ARG A 128 6.31 3.52 -19.38
N LEU A 129 5.84 2.70 -18.44
CA LEU A 129 5.36 1.32 -18.64
C LEU A 129 3.94 1.21 -19.22
N ASP A 130 3.09 2.25 -19.12
CA ASP A 130 1.69 2.16 -19.55
C ASP A 130 1.45 2.48 -21.04
N LYS A 131 2.49 2.84 -21.80
CA LYS A 131 2.34 3.22 -23.21
C LYS A 131 2.09 2.05 -24.17
N ALA A 132 2.12 0.80 -23.71
CA ALA A 132 1.94 -0.38 -24.58
C ALA A 132 0.50 -0.97 -24.61
N MET A 133 -0.47 -0.45 -23.85
CA MET A 133 -1.79 -1.12 -23.71
C MET A 133 -2.99 -0.15 -23.82
N LYS A 134 -3.08 0.62 -24.91
CA LYS A 134 -4.33 1.30 -25.29
C LYS A 134 -5.15 0.44 -26.27
N SER A 135 -5.72 -0.64 -25.76
CA SER A 135 -6.83 -1.35 -26.40
C SER A 135 -7.93 -1.54 -25.37
N LYS A 136 -9.12 -0.95 -25.63
CA LYS A 136 -10.43 -1.13 -24.94
C LYS A 136 -10.39 -1.82 -23.56
N LYS A 137 -9.65 -1.26 -22.58
CA LYS A 137 -9.54 -1.87 -21.25
C LYS A 137 -10.56 -1.20 -20.33
N GLU A 138 -11.40 -2.00 -19.69
CA GLU A 138 -12.31 -1.56 -18.64
C GLU A 138 -11.60 -0.62 -17.65
N LYS A 139 -12.28 0.46 -17.23
CA LYS A 139 -11.71 1.46 -16.34
C LYS A 139 -11.40 0.82 -14.98
N LYS A 140 -10.14 0.41 -14.78
CA LYS A 140 -9.67 -0.18 -13.52
C LYS A 140 -9.81 0.81 -12.36
N THR A 141 -10.25 0.30 -11.22
CA THR A 141 -10.30 1.08 -9.98
C THR A 141 -8.91 1.38 -9.45
N LEU A 142 -8.76 2.44 -8.65
CA LEU A 142 -7.48 2.78 -8.01
C LEU A 142 -6.93 1.59 -7.21
N SER A 143 -7.78 0.90 -6.44
CA SER A 143 -7.38 -0.27 -5.64
C SER A 143 -6.83 -1.39 -6.52
N GLN A 144 -7.47 -1.67 -7.66
CA GLN A 144 -7.01 -2.68 -8.59
C GLN A 144 -5.65 -2.31 -9.19
N THR A 145 -5.50 -1.08 -9.68
CA THR A 145 -4.22 -0.61 -10.25
C THR A 145 -3.08 -0.69 -9.23
N VAL A 146 -3.33 -0.31 -7.98
CA VAL A 146 -2.32 -0.35 -6.91
C VAL A 146 -1.90 -1.79 -6.60
N VAL A 147 -2.87 -2.69 -6.41
CA VAL A 147 -2.59 -4.10 -6.11
C VAL A 147 -1.82 -4.75 -7.25
N GLU A 148 -2.22 -4.53 -8.49
CA GLU A 148 -1.52 -5.09 -9.65
C GLU A 148 -0.10 -4.54 -9.79
N ASN A 149 0.12 -3.26 -9.48
CA ASN A 149 1.46 -2.67 -9.49
C ASN A 149 2.33 -3.27 -8.38
N LEU A 150 1.80 -3.36 -7.16
CA LEU A 150 2.50 -4.00 -6.05
C LEU A 150 2.88 -5.46 -6.34
N LEU A 151 1.99 -6.22 -6.99
CA LEU A 151 2.23 -7.63 -7.33
C LEU A 151 3.07 -7.82 -8.61
N SER A 152 3.42 -6.75 -9.33
CA SER A 152 4.21 -6.85 -10.56
C SER A 152 5.64 -7.38 -10.33
N VAL A 153 6.13 -7.29 -9.09
CA VAL A 153 7.44 -7.80 -8.67
C VAL A 153 7.43 -9.28 -8.30
N VAL A 154 6.26 -9.94 -8.30
CA VAL A 154 6.12 -11.35 -7.92
C VAL A 154 6.18 -12.24 -9.15
N GLU A 155 7.29 -12.94 -9.34
CA GLU A 155 7.54 -13.76 -10.54
C GLU A 155 6.78 -15.09 -10.56
N THR A 156 6.47 -15.66 -9.39
CA THR A 156 5.79 -16.98 -9.28
C THR A 156 4.43 -16.90 -8.59
N PRO A 157 3.40 -16.26 -9.19
CA PRO A 157 2.09 -16.02 -8.56
C PRO A 157 1.45 -17.24 -7.86
N ALA A 158 1.54 -18.41 -8.50
CA ALA A 158 0.93 -19.65 -8.00
C ALA A 158 1.52 -20.17 -6.68
N LYS A 159 2.67 -19.67 -6.25
CA LYS A 159 3.30 -20.02 -4.96
C LYS A 159 2.88 -19.09 -3.83
N HIS A 160 2.09 -18.05 -4.10
CA HIS A 160 1.79 -17.01 -3.13
C HIS A 160 0.29 -16.84 -2.88
N LYS A 161 -0.04 -16.58 -1.61
CA LYS A 161 -1.35 -16.28 -1.06
C LYS A 161 -1.36 -14.84 -0.59
N ILE A 162 -2.17 -14.02 -1.25
CA ILE A 162 -2.26 -12.58 -1.03
C ILE A 162 -3.40 -12.30 -0.04
N TYR A 163 -3.06 -11.57 1.03
CA TYR A 163 -3.99 -11.09 2.03
C TYR A 163 -4.12 -9.57 1.91
N MET A 164 -5.35 -9.07 1.95
CA MET A 164 -5.61 -7.65 1.79
C MET A 164 -6.84 -7.19 2.58
N ASP A 165 -6.86 -5.90 2.90
CA ASP A 165 -7.96 -5.29 3.64
C ASP A 165 -9.17 -4.98 2.75
N ASN A 166 -10.21 -4.41 3.36
CA ASN A 166 -11.41 -4.01 2.62
C ASN A 166 -11.25 -2.79 1.73
N PHE A 167 -10.17 -2.02 1.86
CA PHE A 167 -9.85 -0.92 0.95
C PHE A 167 -9.44 -1.47 -0.42
N PHE A 168 -8.66 -2.55 -0.45
CA PHE A 168 -8.19 -3.16 -1.70
C PHE A 168 -9.18 -4.16 -2.30
N THR A 169 -9.82 -4.98 -1.47
CA THR A 169 -10.60 -6.14 -1.94
C THR A 169 -11.88 -5.74 -2.68
N SER A 170 -12.08 -6.32 -3.86
CA SER A 170 -13.34 -6.33 -4.62
C SER A 170 -13.49 -7.65 -5.38
N TYR A 171 -14.72 -8.00 -5.78
CA TYR A 171 -14.95 -9.20 -6.59
C TYR A 171 -14.14 -9.18 -7.90
N ASP A 172 -14.21 -8.09 -8.67
CA ASP A 172 -13.51 -7.98 -9.96
C ASP A 172 -11.98 -8.08 -9.81
N LEU A 173 -11.43 -7.58 -8.68
CA LEU A 173 -10.01 -7.75 -8.37
C LEU A 173 -9.67 -9.22 -8.13
N LEU A 174 -10.49 -9.95 -7.37
CA LEU A 174 -10.26 -11.37 -7.10
C LEU A 174 -10.31 -12.21 -8.38
N VAL A 175 -11.24 -11.91 -9.30
CA VAL A 175 -11.27 -12.53 -10.64
C VAL A 175 -9.95 -12.26 -11.38
N SER A 176 -9.53 -11.00 -11.43
CA SER A 176 -8.30 -10.61 -12.11
C SER A 176 -7.03 -11.23 -11.51
N LEU A 177 -6.98 -11.42 -10.19
CA LEU A 177 -5.86 -12.07 -9.51
C LEU A 177 -5.84 -13.58 -9.75
N ARG A 178 -7.02 -14.21 -9.77
CA ARG A 178 -7.16 -15.63 -10.11
C ARG A 178 -6.69 -15.91 -11.53
N ASP A 179 -7.03 -15.05 -12.49
CA ASP A 179 -6.55 -15.18 -13.88
C ASP A 179 -5.03 -15.04 -13.98
N LYS A 180 -4.41 -14.29 -13.07
CA LYS A 180 -2.95 -14.19 -12.90
C LYS A 180 -2.35 -15.30 -12.05
N ARG A 181 -3.15 -16.30 -11.65
CA ARG A 181 -2.78 -17.44 -10.80
C ARG A 181 -2.36 -17.10 -9.38
N PHE A 182 -2.73 -15.93 -8.86
CA PHE A 182 -2.61 -15.64 -7.44
C PHE A 182 -3.75 -16.28 -6.67
N PHE A 183 -3.44 -16.83 -5.50
CA PHE A 183 -4.45 -17.02 -4.47
C PHE A 183 -4.63 -15.71 -3.72
N ALA A 184 -5.86 -15.24 -3.55
CA ALA A 184 -6.11 -13.97 -2.86
C ALA A 184 -7.34 -14.07 -1.95
N THR A 185 -7.26 -13.42 -0.79
CA THR A 185 -8.37 -13.30 0.14
C THR A 185 -8.34 -11.96 0.88
N GLY A 186 -9.49 -11.51 1.33
CA GLY A 186 -9.63 -10.25 2.03
C GLY A 186 -11.04 -10.01 2.51
N THR A 187 -11.18 -9.06 3.43
CA THR A 187 -12.50 -8.57 3.82
C THR A 187 -13.05 -7.67 2.73
N VAL A 188 -14.36 -7.70 2.49
CA VAL A 188 -14.97 -6.99 1.36
C VAL A 188 -16.19 -6.22 1.82
N ARG A 189 -16.31 -4.97 1.34
CA ARG A 189 -17.49 -4.14 1.62
C ARG A 189 -18.67 -4.61 0.78
N GLU A 190 -19.88 -4.55 1.33
CA GLU A 190 -21.10 -5.03 0.68
C GLU A 190 -21.32 -4.42 -0.72
N ASN A 191 -20.98 -3.14 -0.90
CA ASN A 191 -21.10 -2.44 -2.17
C ASN A 191 -20.04 -2.83 -3.23
N ARG A 192 -19.08 -3.71 -2.90
CA ARG A 192 -18.01 -4.17 -3.81
C ARG A 192 -18.11 -5.65 -4.21
N MET A 193 -19.25 -6.27 -3.91
CA MET A 193 -19.50 -7.71 -4.10
C MET A 193 -20.15 -8.07 -5.43
N ALA A 194 -20.13 -7.19 -6.44
CA ALA A 194 -20.76 -7.42 -7.75
C ALA A 194 -22.21 -7.97 -7.69
N LYS A 195 -23.00 -7.50 -6.70
CA LYS A 195 -24.38 -7.97 -6.41
C LYS A 195 -24.48 -9.47 -6.09
N CYS A 196 -23.45 -10.07 -5.48
CA CYS A 196 -23.48 -11.42 -4.96
C CYS A 196 -24.73 -11.64 -4.08
N PRO A 197 -25.53 -12.70 -4.30
CA PRO A 197 -26.81 -12.93 -3.61
C PRO A 197 -26.62 -13.51 -2.20
N LEU A 198 -25.78 -12.88 -1.39
CA LEU A 198 -25.64 -13.20 0.04
C LEU A 198 -26.79 -12.58 0.83
N LYS A 199 -27.21 -13.25 1.92
CA LYS A 199 -28.10 -12.67 2.92
C LYS A 199 -27.58 -11.31 3.36
N SER A 200 -28.44 -10.30 3.35
CA SER A 200 -28.07 -8.95 3.78
C SER A 200 -27.59 -8.95 5.24
N SER A 201 -26.74 -7.98 5.60
CA SER A 201 -26.26 -7.83 6.98
C SER A 201 -27.42 -7.73 7.98
N LYS A 202 -28.52 -7.06 7.57
CA LYS A 202 -29.75 -6.92 8.37
C LYS A 202 -30.46 -8.26 8.63
N ILE A 203 -30.48 -9.15 7.64
CA ILE A 203 -31.10 -10.48 7.79
C ILE A 203 -30.24 -11.34 8.70
N LEU A 204 -28.94 -11.41 8.42
CA LEU A 204 -27.98 -12.21 9.21
C LEU A 204 -27.88 -11.74 10.67
N GLY A 205 -27.95 -10.43 10.92
CA GLY A 205 -27.92 -9.86 12.27
C GLY A 205 -29.13 -10.24 13.14
N LYS A 206 -30.26 -10.64 12.54
CA LYS A 206 -31.43 -11.19 13.25
C LYS A 206 -31.32 -12.68 13.54
N MET A 207 -30.35 -13.37 12.95
CA MET A 207 -30.13 -14.80 13.14
C MET A 207 -29.21 -15.05 14.33
N ASN A 208 -29.19 -16.29 14.81
CA ASN A 208 -28.30 -16.70 15.90
C ASN A 208 -26.83 -16.39 15.56
N ARG A 209 -26.06 -16.03 16.59
CA ARG A 209 -24.61 -15.82 16.48
C ARG A 209 -23.93 -17.04 15.86
N GLY A 210 -22.92 -16.81 15.03
CA GLY A 210 -22.20 -17.88 14.33
C GLY A 210 -22.90 -18.39 13.08
N THR A 211 -24.11 -17.90 12.77
CA THR A 211 -24.77 -18.19 11.50
C THR A 211 -23.93 -17.61 10.35
N SER A 212 -23.67 -18.41 9.32
CA SER A 212 -22.99 -17.98 8.10
C SER A 212 -23.84 -18.26 6.85
N ASP A 213 -23.71 -17.39 5.86
CA ASP A 213 -24.18 -17.61 4.49
C ASP A 213 -22.98 -17.65 3.55
N ARG A 214 -23.04 -18.54 2.56
CA ARG A 214 -21.92 -18.84 1.67
C ARG A 214 -22.42 -18.95 0.24
N LYS A 215 -21.68 -18.35 -0.69
CA LYS A 215 -21.89 -18.48 -2.13
C LYS A 215 -20.56 -18.83 -2.78
N PHE A 216 -20.61 -19.65 -3.82
CA PHE A 216 -19.45 -20.00 -4.62
C PHE A 216 -19.78 -19.71 -6.08
N ASP A 217 -18.97 -18.87 -6.69
CA ASP A 217 -18.99 -18.63 -8.13
C ASP A 217 -18.17 -19.74 -8.79
N THR A 218 -18.84 -20.71 -9.39
CA THR A 218 -18.18 -21.84 -10.08
C THR A 218 -17.45 -21.41 -11.35
N LYS A 219 -17.83 -20.28 -11.96
CA LYS A 219 -17.19 -19.80 -13.20
C LYS A 219 -15.81 -19.21 -12.92
N ASN A 220 -15.70 -18.37 -11.90
CA ASN A 220 -14.45 -17.70 -11.55
C ASN A 220 -13.74 -18.32 -10.33
N GLU A 221 -14.32 -19.36 -9.75
CA GLU A 221 -13.82 -20.10 -8.58
C GLU A 221 -13.64 -19.23 -7.33
N ILE A 222 -14.58 -18.30 -7.11
CA ILE A 222 -14.54 -17.36 -5.98
C ILE A 222 -15.56 -17.76 -4.94
N ALA A 223 -15.09 -17.99 -3.71
CA ALA A 223 -15.93 -18.20 -2.54
C ALA A 223 -16.20 -16.86 -1.83
N ALA A 224 -17.46 -16.63 -1.49
CA ALA A 224 -17.91 -15.50 -0.70
C ALA A 224 -18.62 -16.01 0.57
N VAL A 225 -18.19 -15.52 1.73
CA VAL A 225 -18.75 -15.92 3.02
C VAL A 225 -19.10 -14.67 3.83
N ARG A 226 -20.28 -14.68 4.43
CA ARG A 226 -20.73 -13.68 5.41
C ARG A 226 -21.17 -14.41 6.67
N TRP A 227 -20.73 -13.95 7.83
CA TRP A 227 -21.10 -14.55 9.11
C TRP A 227 -21.55 -13.47 10.10
N ASN A 228 -22.48 -13.84 10.99
CA ASN A 228 -22.93 -12.98 12.08
C ASN A 228 -21.98 -13.12 13.28
N ALA A 229 -21.12 -12.12 13.49
CA ALA A 229 -20.23 -11.99 14.64
C ALA A 229 -20.66 -10.82 15.54
N ILE A 230 -20.35 -10.90 16.84
CA ILE A 230 -20.43 -9.76 17.75
C ILE A 230 -19.25 -8.82 17.39
N GLU A 231 -19.49 -7.52 17.23
CA GLU A 231 -18.41 -6.53 17.25
C GLU A 231 -17.55 -6.75 18.51
N LEU A 232 -16.27 -7.14 18.36
CA LEU A 232 -15.15 -7.09 19.31
C LEU A 232 -13.99 -7.83 18.62
N CYS A 233 -12.74 -7.38 18.53
CA CYS A 233 -11.98 -6.29 19.13
C CYS A 233 -10.84 -5.92 18.15
N HIS A 234 -10.27 -4.74 18.34
CA HIS A 234 -9.18 -4.07 17.63
C HIS A 234 -8.12 -4.91 16.89
#